data_AF-A0A6A7MZC4-F1
#
_entry.id   AF-A0A6A7MZC4-F1
#
_cell.length_a   1.000
_cell.length_b   1.000
_cell.length_c   1.000
_cell.angle_alpha   90.00
_cell.angle_beta   90.00
_cell.angle_gamma   90.00
#
_symmetry.space_group_name_H-M   'P 1'
#
loop_
_entity.id
_entity.type
_entity.pdbx_description
1 polymer ?
#
loop_
_entity_poly.entity_id
_entity_poly.type
_entity_poly.pdbx_seq_one_letter_code
_entity_poly.pdbx_strand_id
1 'polypeptide(L)'
;MLERLLAPYIPGREEPPNESTRHLPYFKTLKIFSAPPELRAEMMKDYLKDWYHASRRERYHNSHKKGTSFKGYWAWEAAAITYLLDIDDSFYRDAEFYPADLVAFARSIDAPRSSEAKLEDQELRIKSGQACPKSGTWETLDIPLQQRKFAVGEIMQAENASYGITVWRYIGD
;
A
#
# COMPACT_ATOMS: atom_id res chain seq x y z
N MET A 1 5.61 -1.11 -17.13
CA MET A 1 5.79 -0.50 -15.79
C MET A 1 4.53 -0.67 -14.94
N LEU A 2 3.38 -0.11 -15.33
CA LEU A 2 2.13 -0.15 -14.53
C LEU A 2 1.69 -1.57 -14.17
N GLU A 3 1.78 -2.51 -15.10
CA GLU A 3 1.46 -3.93 -14.86
C GLU A 3 2.27 -4.54 -13.69
N ARG A 4 3.53 -4.13 -13.54
CA ARG A 4 4.39 -4.59 -12.42
C ARG A 4 4.02 -3.92 -11.09
N LEU A 5 3.51 -2.68 -11.12
CA LEU A 5 2.99 -2.01 -9.92
C LEU A 5 1.69 -2.65 -9.43
N LEU A 6 0.84 -3.11 -10.35
CA LEU A 6 -0.47 -3.69 -10.03
C LEU A 6 -0.42 -5.18 -9.70
N ALA A 7 0.64 -5.89 -10.12
CA ALA A 7 0.76 -7.33 -9.93
C ALA A 7 0.52 -7.80 -8.47
N PRO A 8 1.03 -7.10 -7.43
CA PRO A 8 0.77 -7.50 -6.04
C PRO A 8 -0.67 -7.26 -5.56
N TYR A 9 -1.46 -6.46 -6.28
CA TYR A 9 -2.82 -6.05 -5.88
C TYR A 9 -3.94 -6.73 -6.67
N ILE A 10 -3.62 -7.37 -7.80
CA ILE A 10 -4.61 -7.98 -8.68
C ILE A 10 -4.10 -9.39 -9.03
N PRO A 11 -4.62 -10.45 -8.38
CA PRO A 11 -4.23 -11.81 -8.70
C PRO A 11 -4.69 -12.21 -10.12
N GLY A 12 -4.00 -13.18 -10.72
CA GLY A 12 -4.38 -13.73 -12.03
C GLY A 12 -4.01 -12.87 -13.24
N ARG A 13 -3.10 -11.89 -13.08
CA ARG A 13 -2.52 -11.18 -14.22
C ARG A 13 -1.48 -12.02 -14.96
N GLU A 14 -1.48 -11.90 -16.28
CA GLU A 14 -0.47 -12.48 -17.16
C GLU A 14 0.91 -11.82 -16.95
N GLU A 15 1.96 -12.41 -17.53
CA GLU A 15 3.30 -11.85 -17.44
C GLU A 15 3.33 -10.42 -17.99
N PRO A 16 3.85 -9.44 -17.22
CA PRO A 16 3.78 -8.05 -17.62
C PRO A 16 4.66 -7.79 -18.85
N PRO A 17 4.18 -7.03 -19.85
CA PRO A 17 4.91 -6.78 -21.08
C PRO A 17 6.25 -6.08 -20.81
N ASN A 18 7.20 -6.29 -21.71
CA ASN A 18 8.54 -5.67 -21.65
C ASN A 18 8.59 -4.30 -22.34
N GLU A 19 7.44 -3.77 -22.76
CA GLU A 19 7.32 -2.43 -23.35
C GLU A 19 6.43 -1.52 -22.48
N SER A 20 6.59 -0.21 -22.63
CA SER A 20 5.71 0.79 -22.01
C SER A 20 5.11 1.66 -23.12
N THR A 21 3.78 1.82 -23.12
CA THR A 21 3.03 2.62 -24.13
C THR A 21 3.63 4.01 -24.31
N ARG A 22 4.04 4.62 -23.20
CA ARG A 22 4.94 5.78 -23.20
C ARG A 22 6.31 5.25 -22.85
N HIS A 23 7.20 5.21 -23.84
CA HIS A 23 8.49 4.55 -23.71
C HIS A 23 9.36 5.21 -22.62
N LEU A 24 10.04 6.32 -22.89
CA LEU A 24 10.78 7.06 -21.87
C LEU A 24 9.85 8.03 -21.12
N PRO A 25 10.03 8.22 -19.80
CA PRO A 25 11.07 7.63 -18.96
C PRO A 25 10.73 6.21 -18.46
N TYR A 26 9.48 5.78 -18.55
CA TYR A 26 8.91 4.64 -17.83
C TYR A 26 9.53 3.28 -18.17
N PHE A 27 10.02 3.08 -19.40
CA PHE A 27 10.73 1.86 -19.80
C PHE A 27 11.98 1.60 -18.96
N LYS A 28 12.68 2.67 -18.53
CA LYS A 28 13.88 2.56 -17.70
C LYS A 28 13.63 1.97 -16.32
N THR A 29 12.39 1.96 -15.84
CA THR A 29 12.07 1.40 -14.53
C THR A 29 11.91 -0.12 -14.56
N LEU A 30 11.70 -0.73 -15.75
CA LEU A 30 11.54 -2.17 -15.88
C LEU A 30 12.73 -2.95 -15.32
N LYS A 31 13.95 -2.47 -15.58
CA LYS A 31 15.18 -3.06 -15.03
C LYS A 31 15.27 -2.97 -13.50
N ILE A 32 14.61 -1.99 -12.85
CA ILE A 32 14.62 -1.84 -11.39
C ILE A 32 13.81 -2.97 -10.74
N PHE A 33 12.67 -3.35 -11.34
CA PHE A 33 11.87 -4.48 -10.87
C PHE A 33 12.62 -5.81 -10.93
N SER A 34 13.44 -6.00 -11.97
CA SER A 34 14.22 -7.23 -12.17
C SER A 34 15.58 -7.23 -11.46
N ALA A 35 15.98 -6.11 -10.84
CA ALA A 35 17.26 -5.99 -10.18
C ALA A 35 17.26 -6.63 -8.78
N PRO A 36 18.40 -7.15 -8.31
CA PRO A 36 18.63 -7.49 -6.90
C PRO A 36 18.36 -6.29 -5.98
N PRO A 37 17.82 -6.50 -4.77
CA PRO A 37 17.52 -5.42 -3.82
C PRO A 37 18.68 -4.44 -3.60
N GLU A 38 19.92 -4.93 -3.52
CA GLU A 38 21.10 -4.10 -3.27
C GLU A 38 21.36 -3.05 -4.37
N LEU A 39 20.99 -3.35 -5.62
CA LEU A 39 21.23 -2.48 -6.77
C LEU A 39 20.07 -1.50 -7.04
N ARG A 40 18.89 -1.75 -6.45
CA ARG A 40 17.68 -0.98 -6.77
C ARG A 40 17.80 0.49 -6.39
N ALA A 41 18.43 0.80 -5.25
CA ALA A 41 18.59 2.17 -4.79
C ALA A 41 19.48 3.00 -5.74
N GLU A 42 20.62 2.44 -6.16
CA GLU A 42 21.51 3.07 -7.13
C GLU A 42 20.82 3.27 -8.49
N MET A 43 20.13 2.23 -8.97
CA MET A 43 19.40 2.31 -10.24
C MET A 43 18.25 3.31 -10.22
N MET A 44 17.56 3.45 -9.08
CA MET A 44 16.51 4.45 -8.88
C MET A 44 17.09 5.88 -8.87
N LYS A 45 18.23 6.08 -8.19
CA LYS A 45 18.95 7.35 -8.20
C LYS A 45 19.33 7.80 -9.61
N ASP A 46 19.88 6.89 -10.42
CA ASP A 46 20.25 7.21 -11.80
C ASP A 46 19.04 7.44 -12.71
N TYR A 47 17.94 6.73 -12.45
CA TYR A 47 16.67 6.99 -13.11
C TYR A 47 16.17 8.41 -12.80
N LEU A 48 16.17 8.83 -11.53
CA LEU A 48 15.71 10.15 -11.10
C LEU A 48 16.58 11.28 -11.66
N LYS A 49 17.91 11.10 -11.74
CA LYS A 49 18.82 12.08 -12.36
C LYS A 49 18.48 12.37 -13.83
N ASP A 50 18.13 11.34 -14.60
CA ASP A 50 17.79 11.51 -16.03
C ASP A 50 16.27 11.67 -16.25
N TRP A 51 15.44 11.64 -15.21
CA TRP A 51 13.99 11.60 -15.34
C TRP A 51 13.45 12.75 -16.21
N TYR A 52 13.81 13.99 -15.89
CA TYR A 52 13.31 15.17 -16.61
C TYR A 52 13.72 15.19 -18.08
N HIS A 53 14.99 14.88 -18.35
CA HIS A 53 15.54 14.85 -19.70
C HIS A 53 15.00 13.66 -20.53
N ALA A 54 14.81 12.49 -19.91
CA ALA A 54 14.16 11.34 -20.51
C ALA A 54 12.69 11.62 -20.85
N SER A 55 12.02 12.46 -20.04
CA SER A 55 10.64 12.89 -20.22
C SER A 55 10.45 13.95 -21.31
N ARG A 56 11.48 14.33 -22.08
CA ARG A 56 11.39 15.39 -23.12
C ARG A 56 10.32 15.18 -24.20
N ARG A 57 9.88 13.93 -24.41
CA ARG A 57 8.81 13.55 -25.35
C ARG A 57 7.42 13.58 -24.74
N GLU A 58 7.32 13.76 -23.42
CA GLU A 58 6.05 13.83 -22.71
C GLU A 58 5.39 15.20 -22.84
N ARG A 59 4.06 15.22 -22.85
CA ARG A 59 3.28 16.46 -22.99
C ARG A 59 3.54 17.48 -21.87
N TYR A 60 3.86 16.99 -20.67
CA TYR A 60 4.14 17.82 -19.51
C TYR A 60 5.54 18.44 -19.53
N HIS A 61 6.46 17.98 -20.37
CA HIS A 61 7.79 18.58 -20.45
C HIS A 61 7.70 20.05 -20.88
N ASN A 62 8.45 20.93 -20.20
CA ASN A 62 8.36 22.39 -20.33
C ASN A 62 6.95 22.98 -20.09
N SER A 63 6.03 22.27 -19.43
CA SER A 63 4.73 22.82 -19.03
C SER A 63 4.84 24.12 -18.23
N HIS A 64 5.86 24.25 -17.37
CA HIS A 64 6.15 25.49 -16.63
C HIS A 64 6.40 26.71 -17.54
N LYS A 65 6.79 26.51 -18.80
CA LYS A 65 7.02 27.59 -19.78
C LYS A 65 5.76 28.01 -20.54
N LYS A 66 4.67 27.26 -20.43
CA LYS A 66 3.47 27.42 -21.26
C LYS A 66 2.42 28.37 -20.67
N GLY A 67 2.70 28.98 -19.52
CA GLY A 67 1.81 29.98 -18.88
C GLY A 67 0.45 29.47 -18.41
N THR A 68 0.19 28.16 -18.54
CA THR A 68 -1.01 27.49 -18.03
C THR A 68 -0.79 26.96 -16.61
N SER A 69 -1.82 26.39 -16.00
CA SER A 69 -1.76 25.80 -14.65
C SER A 69 -0.65 24.74 -14.54
N PHE A 70 0.49 25.16 -13.98
CA PHE A 70 1.63 24.29 -13.72
C PHE A 70 1.43 23.55 -12.40
N LYS A 71 1.35 22.22 -12.47
CA LYS A 71 1.10 21.35 -11.31
C LYS A 71 2.38 20.83 -10.64
N GLY A 72 3.54 21.32 -11.05
CA GLY A 72 4.84 20.78 -10.64
C GLY A 72 5.33 19.61 -11.49
N TYR A 73 6.54 19.16 -11.20
CA TYR A 73 7.16 17.97 -11.77
C TYR A 73 7.31 16.93 -10.67
N TRP A 74 6.67 15.78 -10.88
CA TRP A 74 6.59 14.74 -9.87
C TRP A 74 6.72 13.38 -10.53
N ALA A 75 7.77 12.65 -10.16
CA ALA A 75 8.00 11.26 -10.55
C ALA A 75 7.19 10.32 -9.66
N TRP A 76 5.85 10.34 -9.81
CA TRP A 76 4.93 9.52 -9.01
C TRP A 76 5.25 8.03 -9.08
N GLU A 77 5.66 7.56 -10.26
CA GLU A 77 6.09 6.19 -10.48
C GLU A 77 7.32 5.82 -9.63
N ALA A 78 8.25 6.76 -9.41
CA ALA A 78 9.46 6.48 -8.62
C ALA A 78 9.11 6.24 -7.14
N ALA A 79 8.19 7.03 -6.59
CA ALA A 79 7.68 6.82 -5.23
C ALA A 79 6.91 5.52 -5.10
N ALA A 80 6.01 5.21 -6.06
CA ALA A 80 5.27 3.96 -6.06
C ALA A 80 6.21 2.74 -6.10
N ILE A 81 7.24 2.76 -6.96
CA ILE A 81 8.23 1.68 -7.07
C ILE A 81 9.05 1.55 -5.79
N THR A 82 9.52 2.68 -5.25
CA THR A 82 10.30 2.71 -4.00
C THR A 82 9.53 2.09 -2.85
N TYR A 83 8.26 2.47 -2.70
CA TYR A 83 7.40 1.94 -1.66
C TYR A 83 7.11 0.44 -1.85
N LEU A 84 6.74 0.05 -3.07
CA LEU A 84 6.33 -1.31 -3.40
C LEU A 84 7.47 -2.31 -3.25
N LEU A 85 8.67 -1.96 -3.71
CA LEU A 85 9.86 -2.81 -3.66
C LEU A 85 10.68 -2.65 -2.38
N ASP A 86 10.16 -1.86 -1.42
CA ASP A 86 10.78 -1.52 -0.15
C ASP A 86 12.25 -1.06 -0.27
N ILE A 87 12.50 -0.15 -1.22
CA ILE A 87 13.86 0.35 -1.51
C ILE A 87 14.23 1.41 -0.45
N ASP A 88 15.43 1.31 0.12
CA ASP A 88 15.99 2.39 0.93
C ASP A 88 16.29 3.62 0.04
N ASP A 89 15.54 4.69 0.29
CA ASP A 89 15.59 5.93 -0.47
C ASP A 89 16.48 7.01 0.14
N SER A 90 17.23 6.68 1.18
CA SER A 90 18.17 7.58 1.86
C SER A 90 19.12 8.29 0.87
N PHE A 91 19.61 7.59 -0.15
CA PHE A 91 20.61 8.10 -1.11
C PHE A 91 20.08 9.04 -2.19
N TYR A 92 18.77 9.14 -2.37
CA TYR A 92 18.13 9.94 -3.42
C TYR A 92 16.90 10.70 -2.93
N ARG A 93 16.73 10.82 -1.62
CA ARG A 93 15.61 11.52 -0.98
C ARG A 93 15.51 12.99 -1.37
N ASP A 94 16.65 13.58 -1.71
CA ASP A 94 16.84 14.97 -2.14
C ASP A 94 16.69 15.16 -3.66
N ALA A 95 16.37 14.12 -4.42
CA ALA A 95 16.20 14.23 -5.88
C ALA A 95 15.02 15.16 -6.24
N GLU A 96 15.28 16.11 -7.15
CA GLU A 96 14.41 17.27 -7.45
C GLU A 96 12.93 16.93 -7.72
N PHE A 97 12.66 15.80 -8.39
CA PHE A 97 11.30 15.40 -8.81
C PHE A 97 10.74 14.22 -8.01
N TYR A 98 11.48 13.75 -7.00
CA TYR A 98 11.11 12.57 -6.20
C TYR A 98 10.20 12.96 -5.04
N PRO A 99 8.95 12.44 -4.96
CA PRO A 99 8.06 12.78 -3.87
C PRO A 99 8.35 11.93 -2.62
N ALA A 100 9.47 12.20 -1.95
CA ALA A 100 9.94 11.48 -0.77
C ALA A 100 8.91 11.47 0.38
N ASP A 101 8.20 12.58 0.58
CA ASP A 101 7.21 12.71 1.65
C ASP A 101 6.04 11.74 1.50
N LEU A 102 5.68 11.37 0.27
CA LEU A 102 4.62 10.38 0.03
C LEU A 102 5.06 8.97 0.40
N VAL A 103 6.32 8.63 0.14
CA VAL A 103 6.89 7.34 0.55
C VAL A 103 6.99 7.28 2.07
N ALA A 104 7.43 8.37 2.69
CA ALA A 104 7.45 8.50 4.15
C ALA A 104 6.05 8.37 4.75
N PHE A 105 5.06 9.06 4.17
CA PHE A 105 3.67 8.98 4.59
C PHE A 105 3.10 7.57 4.44
N ALA A 106 3.29 6.93 3.28
CA ALA A 106 2.84 5.56 3.03
C ALA A 106 3.44 4.56 4.03
N ARG A 107 4.73 4.71 4.38
CA ARG A 107 5.39 3.92 5.44
C ARG A 107 4.78 4.22 6.82
N SER A 108 4.46 5.48 7.12
CA SER A 108 3.91 5.88 8.43
C SER A 108 2.50 5.33 8.71
N ILE A 109 1.69 5.15 7.66
CA ILE A 109 0.36 4.53 7.75
C ILE A 109 0.38 3.04 7.45
N ASP A 110 1.59 2.49 7.24
CA ASP A 110 1.83 1.09 6.91
C ASP A 110 0.93 0.58 5.76
N ALA A 111 0.86 1.37 4.68
CA ALA A 111 -0.03 1.13 3.56
C ALA A 111 0.17 -0.27 2.94
N PRO A 112 -0.89 -0.95 2.51
CA PRO A 112 -0.76 -2.29 1.95
C PRO A 112 0.12 -2.28 0.68
N ARG A 113 1.08 -3.20 0.62
CA ARG A 113 1.94 -3.44 -0.56
C ARG A 113 1.38 -4.53 -1.49
N SER A 114 0.30 -5.18 -1.09
CA SER A 114 -0.39 -6.25 -1.81
C SER A 114 -1.88 -6.25 -1.46
N SER A 115 -2.70 -6.89 -2.31
CA SER A 115 -4.11 -7.18 -1.98
C SER A 115 -4.28 -8.31 -0.98
N GLU A 116 -3.23 -9.10 -0.78
CA GLU A 116 -3.16 -10.07 0.30
C GLU A 116 -3.25 -9.28 1.61
N ALA A 117 -4.33 -9.51 2.36
CA ALA A 117 -4.43 -9.02 3.72
C ALA A 117 -3.16 -9.48 4.45
N LYS A 118 -2.46 -8.54 5.10
CA LYS A 118 -1.47 -8.95 6.09
C LYS A 118 -2.17 -9.95 7.00
N LEU A 119 -1.53 -11.07 7.28
CA LEU A 119 -1.84 -11.88 8.45
C LEU A 119 -1.48 -11.08 9.72
N GLU A 120 -1.99 -9.86 9.86
CA GLU A 120 -2.26 -9.30 11.16
C GLU A 120 -3.48 -10.06 11.64
N ASP A 121 -3.34 -10.72 12.79
CA ASP A 121 -4.27 -11.63 13.45
C ASP A 121 -5.67 -11.63 12.85
N GLN A 122 -6.17 -12.82 12.51
CA GLN A 122 -7.60 -13.07 12.32
C GLN A 122 -8.35 -12.55 13.56
N GLU A 123 -8.66 -11.25 13.60
CA GLU A 123 -9.54 -10.66 14.58
C GLU A 123 -10.88 -11.31 14.28
N LEU A 124 -11.14 -12.42 14.96
CA LEU A 124 -12.41 -13.12 14.85
C LEU A 124 -13.44 -12.13 15.38
N ARG A 125 -14.29 -11.65 14.48
CA ARG A 125 -15.39 -10.75 14.78
C ARG A 125 -16.70 -11.49 14.55
N ILE A 126 -17.53 -11.55 15.59
CA ILE A 126 -18.80 -12.28 15.58
C ILE A 126 -19.91 -11.31 16.00
N LYS A 127 -21.07 -11.37 15.33
CA LYS A 127 -22.24 -10.57 15.74
C LYS A 127 -22.91 -11.21 16.95
N SER A 128 -23.43 -10.37 17.85
CA SER A 128 -24.24 -10.83 18.98
C SER A 128 -25.42 -11.69 18.49
N GLY A 129 -25.65 -12.83 19.15
CA GLY A 129 -26.63 -13.84 18.79
C GLY A 129 -26.11 -15.00 17.94
N GLN A 130 -24.85 -14.98 17.50
CA GLN A 130 -24.21 -16.11 16.81
C GLN A 130 -23.44 -17.00 17.79
N ALA A 131 -23.26 -18.28 17.41
CA ALA A 131 -22.47 -19.23 18.17
C ALA A 131 -20.97 -18.89 18.07
N CYS A 132 -20.28 -18.99 19.20
CA CYS A 132 -18.86 -18.68 19.32
C CYS A 132 -18.00 -19.70 18.53
N PRO A 133 -17.16 -19.26 17.57
CA PRO A 133 -16.36 -20.16 16.74
C PRO A 133 -15.10 -20.67 17.45
N LYS A 134 -14.65 -19.95 18.48
CA LYS A 134 -13.39 -20.22 19.19
C LYS A 134 -13.54 -19.87 20.66
N SER A 135 -13.28 -20.84 21.53
CA SER A 135 -13.24 -20.58 22.97
C SER A 135 -12.17 -19.55 23.28
N GLY A 136 -12.43 -18.73 24.30
CA GLY A 136 -11.47 -17.76 24.80
C GLY A 136 -12.19 -16.50 25.23
N THR A 137 -11.43 -15.43 25.37
CA THR A 137 -11.93 -14.15 25.84
C THR A 137 -12.30 -13.27 24.65
N TRP A 138 -13.48 -12.68 24.74
CA TRP A 138 -14.05 -11.81 23.71
C TRP A 138 -14.47 -10.47 24.33
N GLU A 139 -14.42 -9.42 23.53
CA GLU A 139 -14.68 -8.04 23.92
C GLU A 139 -15.69 -7.39 22.96
N THR A 140 -16.70 -6.67 23.48
CA THR A 140 -17.63 -5.92 22.63
C THR A 140 -17.01 -4.63 22.13
N LEU A 141 -17.35 -4.25 20.90
CA LEU A 141 -16.99 -2.94 20.34
C LEU A 141 -17.97 -1.82 20.75
N ASP A 142 -19.02 -2.14 21.51
CA ASP A 142 -20.00 -1.19 22.04
C ASP A 142 -19.53 -0.50 23.33
N ILE A 143 -20.18 0.62 23.66
CA ILE A 143 -20.01 1.34 24.91
C ILE A 143 -21.28 1.11 25.77
N PRO A 144 -21.17 0.62 27.02
CA PRO A 144 -19.94 0.25 27.72
C PRO A 144 -19.32 -1.03 27.17
N LEU A 145 -17.98 -1.08 27.19
CA LEU A 145 -17.20 -2.23 26.77
C LEU A 145 -17.44 -3.41 27.72
N GLN A 146 -17.77 -4.56 27.16
CA GLN A 146 -18.03 -5.79 27.88
C GLN A 146 -17.03 -6.85 27.44
N GLN A 147 -16.42 -7.51 28.41
CA GLN A 147 -15.48 -8.59 28.18
C GLN A 147 -16.02 -9.87 28.81
N ARG A 148 -16.09 -10.94 28.03
CA ARG A 148 -16.61 -12.23 28.49
C ARG A 148 -15.84 -13.39 27.86
N LYS A 149 -15.65 -14.45 28.64
CA LYS A 149 -15.14 -15.73 28.12
C LYS A 149 -16.30 -16.55 27.59
N PHE A 150 -16.15 -17.06 26.37
CA PHE A 150 -17.13 -17.92 25.71
C PHE A 150 -16.50 -19.27 25.42
N ALA A 151 -17.29 -20.34 25.53
CA ALA A 151 -16.93 -21.66 25.02
C ALA A 151 -17.32 -21.81 23.55
N VAL A 152 -16.66 -22.73 22.82
CA VAL A 152 -17.05 -23.06 21.44
C VAL A 152 -18.51 -23.48 21.40
N GLY A 153 -19.29 -22.88 20.50
CA GLY A 153 -20.72 -23.14 20.33
C GLY A 153 -21.64 -22.34 21.27
N GLU A 154 -21.12 -21.61 22.24
CA GLU A 154 -21.92 -20.75 23.12
C GLU A 154 -22.48 -19.55 22.35
N ILE A 155 -23.75 -19.21 22.57
CA ILE A 155 -24.37 -18.05 21.92
C ILE A 155 -23.82 -16.78 22.58
N MET A 156 -23.16 -15.95 21.78
CA MET A 156 -22.55 -14.71 22.25
C MET A 156 -23.60 -13.60 22.36
N GLN A 157 -24.18 -13.40 23.54
CA GLN A 157 -25.13 -12.31 23.80
C GLN A 157 -24.49 -11.23 24.69
N ALA A 158 -24.66 -9.97 24.30
CA ALA A 158 -24.25 -8.81 25.11
C ALA A 158 -25.37 -8.39 26.06
N GLU A 159 -25.00 -8.02 27.29
CA GLU A 159 -25.94 -7.57 28.31
C GLU A 159 -26.14 -6.05 28.14
N ASN A 160 -27.34 -5.61 27.75
CA ASN A 160 -27.68 -4.20 27.49
C ASN A 160 -27.00 -3.56 26.26
N ALA A 161 -27.16 -4.17 25.08
CA ALA A 161 -26.86 -3.53 23.80
C ALA A 161 -27.68 -2.24 23.64
N SER A 162 -27.06 -1.09 23.95
CA SER A 162 -27.75 0.21 23.95
C SER A 162 -27.98 0.74 22.52
N TYR A 163 -27.25 0.21 21.53
CA TYR A 163 -27.27 0.65 20.14
C TYR A 163 -27.23 -0.54 19.16
N GLY A 164 -28.36 -1.18 18.88
CA GLY A 164 -28.47 -2.09 17.74
C GLY A 164 -27.46 -3.25 17.70
N ILE A 165 -26.81 -3.47 16.55
CA ILE A 165 -25.97 -4.65 16.28
C ILE A 165 -24.65 -4.57 17.08
N THR A 166 -24.53 -5.35 18.16
CA THR A 166 -23.27 -5.54 18.88
C THR A 166 -22.34 -6.51 18.16
N VAL A 167 -21.05 -6.18 18.10
CA VAL A 167 -19.99 -7.03 17.55
C VAL A 167 -18.98 -7.38 18.64
N TRP A 168 -18.67 -8.67 18.76
CA TRP A 168 -17.63 -9.21 19.62
C TRP A 168 -16.33 -9.38 18.85
N ARG A 169 -15.20 -9.04 19.46
CA ARG A 169 -13.83 -9.23 18.98
C ARG A 169 -13.11 -10.24 19.88
N TYR A 170 -12.46 -11.25 19.30
CA TYR A 170 -11.60 -12.16 20.05
C TYR A 170 -10.32 -11.48 20.49
N ILE A 171 -9.95 -11.62 21.76
CA ILE A 171 -8.76 -10.98 22.35
C ILE A 171 -7.70 -11.99 22.86
N GLY A 172 -7.99 -13.29 22.86
CA GLY A 172 -7.08 -14.33 23.32
C GLY A 172 -7.68 -15.25 24.39
N ASP A 173 -6.97 -16.33 24.73
CA ASP A 173 -7.38 -17.32 25.75
C ASP A 173 -7.07 -16.88 27.19
#